data_AF-A0A507AX08-F1
#
_entry.id   AF-A0A507AX08-F1
#
_cell.length_a   1.000
_cell.length_b   1.000
_cell.length_c   1.000
_cell.angle_alpha   90.00
_cell.angle_beta   90.00
_cell.angle_gamma   90.00
#
_symmetry.space_group_name_H-M   'P 1'
#
loop_
_entity.id
_entity.type
_entity.pdbx_description
1 polymer ?
#
loop_
_entity_poly.entity_id
_entity_poly.type
_entity_poly.pdbx_seq_one_letter_code
_entity_poly.pdbx_strand_id
1 'polypeptide(L)'
;MAGSESGLLAIGMMSDSEDSSSSESKTTTTTTTANETQGYQSRADKTAQSEADFQAVRAEYNVKLENGEIWKTVKLPLAQTLHKLEAQDVLHAVEELYFYRRYDEAVAFVRKVLGDRGDGVDMAGGLDGESRALLRTYEGKCIDKMAGQAQKA
;
A
#
# COMPACT_ATOMS: atom_id res chain seq x y z
N MET A 1 48.58 19.93 2.64
CA MET A 1 47.25 19.35 2.94
C MET A 1 46.33 19.73 1.79
N ALA A 2 45.48 18.82 1.34
CA ALA A 2 44.80 18.93 0.04
C ALA A 2 43.40 19.53 0.12
N GLY A 3 42.96 20.13 -1.00
CA GLY A 3 41.56 20.20 -1.45
C GLY A 3 40.55 20.92 -0.56
N SER A 4 40.27 22.19 -0.87
CA SER A 4 39.12 22.94 -0.32
C SER A 4 38.04 23.12 -1.39
N GLU A 5 37.42 21.99 -1.79
CA GLU A 5 36.42 21.87 -2.86
C GLU A 5 35.53 20.65 -2.57
N SER A 6 34.24 20.54 -2.90
CA SER A 6 33.17 21.48 -3.29
C SER A 6 31.82 20.71 -3.14
N GLY A 7 30.64 21.31 -2.97
CA GLY A 7 30.24 22.72 -2.90
C GLY A 7 28.78 22.83 -2.40
N LEU A 8 28.36 24.02 -1.96
CA LEU A 8 27.00 24.30 -1.50
C LEU A 8 26.00 24.28 -2.67
N LEU A 9 24.79 23.77 -2.40
CA LEU A 9 23.68 23.70 -3.37
C LEU A 9 23.15 25.11 -3.71
N ALA A 10 23.78 25.76 -4.67
CA ALA A 10 23.32 27.02 -5.26
C ALA A 10 22.14 26.76 -6.23
N ILE A 11 20.94 26.52 -5.68
CA ILE A 11 19.70 26.55 -6.46
C ILE A 11 19.43 28.01 -6.82
N GLY A 12 19.87 28.43 -7.99
CA GLY A 12 19.55 29.74 -8.54
C GLY A 12 18.09 29.81 -8.94
N MET A 13 17.25 30.45 -8.11
CA MET A 13 15.94 30.93 -8.54
C MET A 13 16.14 32.11 -9.49
N MET A 14 16.20 31.83 -10.79
CA MET A 14 16.01 32.86 -11.82
C MET A 14 14.50 33.03 -12.04
N SER A 15 13.95 34.04 -11.36
CA SER A 15 12.59 34.52 -11.57
C SER A 15 12.58 35.43 -12.79
N ASP A 16 12.31 34.86 -13.97
CA ASP A 16 12.08 35.65 -15.17
C ASP A 16 10.63 36.13 -15.23
N SER A 17 10.44 37.45 -15.27
CA SER A 17 9.14 38.11 -15.21
C SER A 17 9.10 39.24 -16.23
N GLU A 18 9.03 38.88 -17.51
CA GLU A 18 8.89 39.85 -18.60
C GLU A 18 7.41 39.97 -19.03
N ASP A 19 6.74 40.98 -18.47
CA ASP A 19 5.49 41.50 -19.01
C ASP A 19 5.78 42.33 -20.27
N SER A 20 5.10 42.02 -21.37
CA SER A 20 5.08 42.88 -22.56
C SER A 20 3.85 42.62 -23.40
N SER A 21 2.82 43.42 -23.15
CA SER A 21 1.73 43.62 -24.09
C SER A 21 2.21 44.39 -25.34
N SER A 22 1.86 43.89 -26.53
CA SER A 22 1.59 44.76 -27.68
C SER A 22 0.76 44.03 -28.74
N SER A 23 0.04 44.80 -29.54
CA SER A 23 -1.11 44.36 -30.31
C SER A 23 -0.90 44.28 -31.83
N GLU A 24 -1.83 43.53 -32.45
CA GLU A 24 -2.37 43.74 -33.80
C GLU A 24 -1.69 43.21 -35.08
N SER A 25 -2.56 42.53 -35.85
CA SER A 25 -2.86 42.81 -37.26
C SER A 25 -2.29 41.93 -38.41
N LYS A 26 -3.23 41.12 -38.96
CA LYS A 26 -3.67 41.14 -40.37
C LYS A 26 -3.22 40.02 -41.34
N THR A 27 -4.12 39.03 -41.48
CA THR A 27 -4.72 38.54 -42.75
C THR A 27 -3.83 38.13 -43.94
N THR A 28 -3.97 36.88 -44.43
CA THR A 28 -4.34 36.57 -45.85
C THR A 28 -4.75 35.08 -46.05
N THR A 29 -5.94 34.91 -46.63
CA THR A 29 -6.55 33.79 -47.39
C THR A 29 -5.55 32.78 -48.00
N THR A 30 -5.77 31.44 -48.02
CA THR A 30 -6.76 30.77 -48.90
C THR A 30 -6.98 29.27 -48.54
N THR A 31 -8.22 28.82 -48.71
CA THR A 31 -8.78 27.45 -48.86
C THR A 31 -7.78 26.39 -49.38
N THR A 32 -7.74 25.12 -48.94
CA THR A 32 -8.74 24.06 -49.26
C THR A 32 -8.39 22.71 -48.56
N THR A 33 -9.40 21.86 -48.38
CA THR A 33 -9.34 20.39 -48.13
C THR A 33 -8.91 19.92 -46.73
N ALA A 34 -9.90 19.41 -45.98
CA ALA A 34 -9.64 18.53 -44.85
C ALA A 34 -9.31 17.11 -45.35
N ASN A 35 -8.20 16.52 -44.87
CA ASN A 35 -8.26 15.18 -44.27
C ASN A 35 -7.08 14.93 -43.32
N GLU A 36 -7.34 14.12 -42.29
CA GLU A 36 -6.36 13.39 -41.47
C GLU A 36 -5.20 14.17 -40.81
N THR A 37 -5.48 14.67 -39.61
CA THR A 37 -4.47 15.16 -38.67
C THR A 37 -3.56 14.04 -38.16
N GLN A 38 -2.44 13.79 -38.86
CA GLN A 38 -1.26 13.17 -38.24
C GLN A 38 -0.63 14.15 -37.24
N GLY A 39 -1.26 14.26 -36.07
CA GLY A 39 -0.65 14.93 -34.91
C GLY A 39 0.47 14.05 -34.36
N TYR A 40 1.72 14.47 -34.55
CA TYR A 40 2.88 13.87 -33.88
C TYR A 40 2.70 14.03 -32.37
N GLN A 41 2.22 13.00 -31.69
CA GLN A 41 2.19 12.99 -30.23
C GLN A 41 3.62 13.02 -29.69
N SER A 42 3.96 14.14 -29.07
CA SER A 42 5.18 14.29 -28.30
C SER A 42 5.20 13.24 -27.19
N ARG A 43 6.40 12.86 -26.70
CA ARG A 43 6.50 12.05 -25.49
C ARG A 43 5.88 12.75 -24.27
N ALA A 44 5.75 14.08 -24.29
CA ALA A 44 5.07 14.86 -23.26
C ALA A 44 3.55 14.57 -23.21
N ASP A 45 2.89 14.45 -24.37
CA ASP A 45 1.43 14.30 -24.48
C ASP A 45 0.93 12.96 -23.91
N LYS A 46 1.83 11.97 -23.79
CA LYS A 46 1.52 10.63 -23.25
C LYS A 46 1.38 10.58 -21.73
N THR A 47 1.76 11.65 -21.03
CA THR A 47 1.77 11.72 -19.55
C THR A 47 0.95 12.90 -19.02
N ALA A 48 0.39 13.72 -19.89
CA ALA A 48 -0.42 14.89 -19.52
C ALA A 48 -1.85 14.47 -19.13
N GLN A 49 -2.02 13.94 -17.91
CA GLN A 49 -3.34 13.88 -17.27
C GLN A 49 -3.83 15.31 -17.01
N SER A 50 -5.09 15.63 -17.34
CA SER A 50 -5.61 16.98 -17.08
C SER A 50 -5.82 17.21 -15.57
N GLU A 51 -5.76 18.47 -15.13
CA GLU A 51 -6.03 18.82 -13.73
C GLU A 51 -7.44 18.38 -13.28
N ALA A 52 -8.42 18.38 -14.20
CA ALA A 52 -9.77 17.89 -13.92
C ALA A 52 -9.79 16.37 -13.66
N ASP A 53 -9.06 15.59 -14.46
CA ASP A 53 -8.91 14.14 -14.26
C ASP A 53 -8.16 13.82 -12.98
N PHE A 54 -7.13 14.63 -12.64
CA PHE A 54 -6.40 14.49 -11.38
C PHE A 54 -7.30 14.78 -10.17
N GLN A 55 -8.13 15.83 -10.23
CA GLN A 55 -9.10 16.13 -9.18
C GLN A 55 -10.17 15.04 -9.01
N ALA A 56 -10.63 14.44 -10.11
CA ALA A 56 -11.55 13.29 -10.05
C ALA A 56 -10.91 12.08 -9.34
N VAL A 57 -9.70 11.68 -9.76
CA VAL A 57 -8.95 10.58 -9.11
C VAL A 57 -8.69 10.89 -7.64
N ARG A 58 -8.29 12.13 -7.30
CA ARG A 58 -8.04 12.56 -5.92
C ARG A 58 -9.30 12.59 -5.06
N ALA A 59 -10.48 12.86 -5.63
CA ALA A 59 -11.75 12.82 -4.92
C ALA A 59 -12.22 11.39 -4.65
N GLU A 60 -11.92 10.45 -5.55
CA GLU A 60 -12.23 9.02 -5.40
C GLU A 60 -11.16 8.26 -4.57
N TYR A 61 -9.94 8.81 -4.45
CA TYR A 61 -8.82 8.17 -3.77
C TYR A 61 -9.06 7.98 -2.27
N ASN A 62 -9.36 6.75 -1.88
CA ASN A 62 -9.45 6.31 -0.50
C ASN A 62 -8.19 5.54 -0.12
N VAL A 63 -7.43 6.05 0.87
CA VAL A 63 -6.29 5.33 1.44
C VAL A 63 -6.78 4.06 2.12
N LYS A 64 -6.18 2.91 1.79
CA LYS A 64 -6.45 1.66 2.49
C LYS A 64 -5.86 1.72 3.91
N LEU A 65 -6.72 1.94 4.91
CA LEU A 65 -6.33 1.94 6.32
C LEU A 65 -6.62 0.56 6.93
N GLU A 66 -5.56 -0.22 7.17
CA GLU A 66 -5.67 -1.54 7.80
C GLU A 66 -5.82 -1.39 9.33
N ASN A 67 -7.07 -1.44 9.79
CA ASN A 67 -7.44 -1.21 11.20
C ASN A 67 -7.35 -2.47 12.09
N GLY A 68 -6.49 -3.44 11.73
CA GLY A 68 -6.40 -4.71 12.46
C GLY A 68 -7.56 -5.66 12.14
N GLU A 69 -8.03 -5.62 10.89
CA GLU A 69 -9.19 -6.40 10.42
C GLU A 69 -8.81 -7.49 9.40
N ILE A 70 -7.53 -7.65 9.05
CA ILE A 70 -7.09 -8.67 8.07
C ILE A 70 -7.51 -10.09 8.51
N TRP A 71 -7.56 -10.37 9.81
CA TRP A 71 -8.06 -11.66 10.34
C TRP A 71 -9.52 -11.99 9.92
N LYS A 72 -10.32 -11.00 9.52
CA LYS A 72 -11.69 -11.19 9.00
C LYS A 72 -11.71 -11.56 7.51
N THR A 73 -10.68 -11.19 6.75
CA THR A 73 -10.59 -11.47 5.31
C THR A 73 -9.98 -12.84 5.02
N VAL A 74 -9.18 -13.37 5.96
CA VAL A 74 -8.65 -14.73 5.92
C VAL A 74 -9.79 -15.76 5.92
N LYS A 75 -9.86 -16.56 4.86
CA LYS A 75 -10.84 -17.64 4.71
C LYS A 75 -10.34 -18.87 5.46
N LEU A 76 -11.17 -19.36 6.38
CA LEU A 76 -10.96 -20.61 7.12
C LEU A 76 -12.11 -21.57 6.79
N PRO A 77 -11.87 -22.86 6.53
CA PRO A 77 -10.59 -23.57 6.63
C PRO A 77 -9.59 -23.18 5.53
N LEU A 78 -8.31 -23.24 5.84
CA LEU A 78 -7.23 -23.02 4.90
C LEU A 78 -7.18 -24.15 3.86
N ALA A 79 -6.85 -23.83 2.62
CA ALA A 79 -6.74 -24.83 1.56
C ALA A 79 -5.63 -25.86 1.86
N GLN A 80 -5.85 -27.11 1.43
CA GLN A 80 -4.93 -28.22 1.70
C GLN A 80 -3.56 -28.04 1.02
N THR A 81 -3.49 -27.16 0.02
CA THR A 81 -2.25 -26.57 -0.51
C THR A 81 -2.38 -25.06 -0.44
N LEU A 82 -1.69 -24.41 0.51
CA LEU A 82 -1.72 -22.95 0.62
C LEU A 82 -0.76 -22.30 -0.38
N HIS A 83 -1.23 -21.21 -0.99
CA HIS A 83 -0.33 -20.32 -1.71
C HIS A 83 0.45 -19.46 -0.71
N LYS A 84 1.71 -19.12 -1.01
CA LYS A 84 2.58 -18.36 -0.10
C LYS A 84 1.97 -17.05 0.39
N LEU A 85 1.18 -16.38 -0.46
CA LEU A 85 0.43 -15.16 -0.10
C LEU A 85 -0.57 -15.41 1.03
N GLU A 86 -1.34 -16.49 0.97
CA GLU A 86 -2.39 -16.81 1.96
C GLU A 86 -1.78 -17.18 3.32
N ALA A 87 -0.63 -17.88 3.33
CA ALA A 87 0.14 -18.11 4.55
C ALA A 87 0.68 -16.80 5.16
N GLN A 88 1.10 -15.84 4.33
CA GLN A 88 1.50 -14.51 4.81
C GLN A 88 0.30 -13.70 5.33
N ASP A 89 -0.87 -13.76 4.70
CA ASP A 89 -2.08 -13.07 5.19
C ASP A 89 -2.51 -13.57 6.57
N VAL A 90 -2.44 -14.89 6.82
CA VAL A 90 -2.65 -15.50 8.15
C VAL A 90 -1.66 -14.97 9.20
N LEU A 91 -0.40 -14.78 8.80
CA LEU A 91 0.68 -14.31 9.67
C LEU A 91 0.50 -12.81 10.00
N HIS A 92 0.32 -11.97 8.97
CA HIS A 92 0.05 -10.53 9.14
C HIS A 92 -1.21 -10.28 9.98
N ALA A 93 -2.28 -11.06 9.80
CA ALA A 93 -3.49 -10.96 10.62
C ALA A 93 -3.22 -11.11 12.13
N VAL A 94 -2.30 -12.00 12.51
CA VAL A 94 -1.90 -12.21 13.93
C VAL A 94 -0.99 -11.10 14.42
N GLU A 95 -0.06 -10.64 13.57
CA GLU A 95 0.82 -9.52 13.89
C GLU A 95 0.02 -8.23 14.11
N GLU A 96 -0.95 -7.94 13.25
CA GLU A 96 -1.86 -6.81 13.44
C GLU A 96 -2.60 -6.89 14.77
N LEU A 97 -3.25 -8.01 15.08
CA LEU A 97 -3.97 -8.18 16.35
C LEU A 97 -3.04 -7.97 17.56
N TYR A 98 -1.77 -8.42 17.47
CA TYR A 98 -0.75 -8.14 18.47
C TYR A 98 -0.39 -6.65 18.57
N PHE A 99 -0.19 -5.94 17.45
CA PHE A 99 0.11 -4.50 17.43
C PHE A 99 -1.06 -3.64 17.93
N TYR A 100 -2.30 -3.99 17.57
CA TYR A 100 -3.53 -3.38 18.08
C TYR A 100 -3.87 -3.80 19.53
N ARG A 101 -3.02 -4.60 20.18
CA ARG A 101 -3.15 -5.08 21.57
C ARG A 101 -4.38 -5.95 21.84
N ARG A 102 -5.01 -6.50 20.79
CA ARG A 102 -6.17 -7.41 20.82
C ARG A 102 -5.69 -8.86 20.96
N TYR A 103 -5.02 -9.12 22.08
CA TYR A 103 -4.28 -10.37 22.32
C TYR A 103 -5.19 -11.59 22.50
N ASP A 104 -6.38 -11.39 23.06
CA ASP A 104 -7.42 -12.40 23.22
C ASP A 104 -7.91 -12.91 21.86
N GLU A 105 -8.17 -11.99 20.93
CA GLU A 105 -8.55 -12.31 19.56
C GLU A 105 -7.38 -12.94 18.78
N ALA A 106 -6.15 -12.47 18.98
CA ALA A 106 -4.96 -13.10 18.40
C ALA A 106 -4.80 -14.57 18.82
N VAL A 107 -4.92 -14.87 20.12
CA VAL A 107 -4.86 -16.25 20.64
C VAL A 107 -6.02 -17.10 20.12
N ALA A 108 -7.24 -16.56 20.11
CA ALA A 108 -8.42 -17.27 19.59
C ALA A 108 -8.28 -17.59 18.09
N PHE A 109 -7.69 -16.67 17.30
CA PHE A 109 -7.42 -16.86 15.88
C PHE A 109 -6.31 -17.88 15.64
N VAL A 110 -5.17 -17.79 16.33
CA VAL A 110 -4.08 -18.78 16.22
C VAL A 110 -4.57 -20.20 16.54
N ARG A 111 -5.35 -20.38 17.61
CA ARG A 111 -5.94 -21.69 17.95
C ARG A 111 -6.93 -22.20 16.91
N LYS A 112 -7.68 -21.30 16.26
CA LYS A 112 -8.59 -21.63 15.15
C LYS A 112 -7.82 -22.08 13.90
N VAL A 113 -6.73 -21.37 13.56
CA VAL A 113 -5.84 -21.70 12.44
C VAL A 113 -5.17 -23.05 12.66
N LEU A 114 -4.57 -23.27 13.84
CA LEU A 114 -3.79 -24.47 14.16
C LEU A 114 -4.63 -25.73 14.42
N GLY A 115 -5.96 -25.66 14.34
CA GLY A 115 -6.86 -26.81 14.53
C GLY A 115 -6.95 -27.32 15.98
N ASP A 116 -6.45 -26.56 16.96
CA ASP A 116 -6.31 -26.94 18.38
C ASP A 116 -7.66 -27.05 19.13
N ARG A 117 -8.78 -27.04 18.39
CA ARG A 117 -10.15 -27.06 18.90
C ARG A 117 -10.70 -28.48 19.09
N GLY A 118 -9.92 -29.52 18.81
CA GLY A 118 -10.26 -30.92 19.06
C GLY A 118 -11.14 -31.58 17.98
N ASP A 119 -11.53 -30.84 16.94
CA ASP A 119 -12.46 -31.28 15.90
C ASP A 119 -11.86 -32.30 14.90
N GLY A 120 -10.58 -32.68 15.05
CA GLY A 120 -9.89 -33.68 14.22
C GLY A 120 -9.59 -33.27 12.77
N VAL A 121 -10.06 -32.10 12.33
CA VAL A 121 -9.77 -31.54 11.01
C VAL A 121 -8.53 -30.65 11.10
N ASP A 122 -7.48 -31.01 10.37
CA ASP A 122 -6.20 -30.27 10.35
C ASP A 122 -6.36 -28.95 9.55
N MET A 123 -6.94 -27.94 10.20
CA MET A 123 -7.22 -26.62 9.60
C MET A 123 -5.97 -25.85 9.17
N ALA A 124 -4.78 -26.34 9.52
CA ALA A 124 -3.48 -25.84 9.11
C ALA A 124 -2.78 -26.73 8.07
N GLY A 125 -3.53 -27.61 7.37
CA GLY A 125 -2.99 -28.66 6.50
C GLY A 125 -2.05 -28.19 5.37
N GLY A 126 -2.11 -26.92 4.96
CA GLY A 126 -1.20 -26.32 3.98
C GLY A 126 -0.14 -25.37 4.56
N LEU A 127 -0.11 -25.11 5.87
CA LEU A 127 0.78 -24.10 6.46
C LEU A 127 2.18 -24.68 6.71
N ASP A 128 3.22 -23.96 6.30
CA ASP A 128 4.61 -24.36 6.45
C ASP A 128 5.06 -24.37 7.93
N GLY A 129 6.13 -25.13 8.21
CA GLY A 129 6.62 -25.33 9.57
C GLY A 129 7.13 -24.05 10.25
N GLU A 130 7.69 -23.11 9.48
CA GLU A 130 8.21 -21.84 10.01
C GLU A 130 7.06 -20.92 10.42
N SER A 131 6.04 -20.77 9.57
CA SER A 131 4.79 -20.06 9.89
C SER A 131 4.09 -20.68 11.11
N ARG A 132 3.97 -22.02 11.19
CA ARG A 132 3.38 -22.69 12.38
C ARG A 132 4.18 -22.38 13.65
N ALA A 133 5.51 -22.37 13.60
CA ALA A 133 6.36 -22.02 14.74
C ALA A 133 6.25 -20.54 15.13
N LEU A 134 6.13 -19.63 14.17
CA LEU A 134 5.96 -18.21 14.42
C LEU A 134 4.58 -17.90 15.04
N LEU A 135 3.51 -18.54 14.55
CA LEU A 135 2.18 -18.43 15.15
C LEU A 135 2.16 -18.87 16.61
N ARG A 136 2.81 -20.00 16.96
CA ARG A 136 2.98 -20.43 18.36
C ARG A 136 3.79 -19.44 19.20
N THR A 137 4.82 -18.82 18.61
CA THR A 137 5.61 -17.77 19.27
C THR A 137 4.76 -16.52 19.56
N TYR A 138 3.88 -16.13 18.64
CA TYR A 138 2.93 -15.04 18.88
C TYR A 138 1.83 -15.40 19.87
N GLU A 139 1.33 -16.65 19.89
CA GLU A 139 0.40 -17.12 20.93
C GLU A 139 0.99 -16.95 22.34
N GLY A 140 2.22 -17.41 22.56
CA GLY A 140 2.91 -17.24 23.84
C GLY A 140 3.08 -15.78 24.24
N LYS A 141 3.59 -14.94 23.31
CA LYS A 141 3.73 -13.49 23.54
C LYS A 141 2.39 -12.82 23.87
N CYS A 142 1.29 -13.21 23.23
CA CYS A 142 -0.04 -12.66 23.52
C CYS A 142 -0.48 -13.04 24.94
N ILE A 143 -0.31 -14.29 25.36
CA ILE A 143 -0.65 -14.77 26.71
C ILE A 143 0.17 -14.02 27.77
N ASP A 144 1.48 -13.87 27.59
CA ASP A 144 2.35 -13.11 28.50
C ASP A 144 1.90 -11.64 28.62
N LYS A 145 1.51 -11.02 27.50
CA LYS A 145 1.02 -9.63 27.49
C LYS A 145 -0.38 -9.51 28.11
N MET A 146 -1.26 -10.49 27.97
CA MET A 146 -2.55 -10.53 28.66
C MET A 146 -2.36 -10.62 30.17
N ALA A 147 -1.50 -11.52 30.64
CA ALA A 147 -1.17 -11.66 32.06
C ALA A 147 -0.55 -10.35 32.62
N GLY A 148 0.38 -9.73 31.88
CA GLY A 148 0.99 -8.45 32.25
C GLY A 148 0.06 -7.24 32.16
N GLN A 149 -1.02 -7.29 31.36
CA GLN A 149 -2.06 -6.26 31.35
C GLN A 149 -3.06 -6.45 32.49
N ALA A 150 -3.45 -7.69 32.81
CA ALA A 150 -4.35 -8.01 33.92
C ALA A 150 -3.76 -7.62 35.30
N GLN A 151 -2.43 -7.53 35.41
CA GLN A 151 -1.74 -7.03 36.61
C GLN A 151 -1.62 -5.50 36.70
N LYS A 152 -2.09 -4.76 35.68
CA LYS A 152 -2.03 -3.29 35.60
C LYS A 152 -3.39 -2.60 35.56
N ALA A 153 -4.47 -3.36 35.61
CA ALA A 153 -5.86 -2.89 35.69
C ALA A 153 -6.38 -3.03 37.13
#